data_AF-A0A2E1CZX2-F1
#
_entry.id   AF-A0A2E1CZX2-F1
#
_cell.length_a   1.000
_cell.length_b   1.000
_cell.length_c   1.000
_cell.angle_alpha   90.00
_cell.angle_beta   90.00
_cell.angle_gamma   90.00
#
_symmetry.space_group_name_H-M   'P 1'
#
loop_
_entity.id
_entity.type
_entity.pdbx_description
1 polymer ?
#
loop_
_entity_poly.entity_id
_entity_poly.type
_entity_poly.pdbx_seq_one_letter_code
_entity_poly.pdbx_strand_id
1 'polypeptide(L)'
;MLLPQTKLQNAYTTINKRNFFNMNNFYNIHKHRFYIDYPQEKLDGELYKYKCAFCGIDTVTIDGMLENHSPTCEYRLQKENDANSDT
;
A
#
# COMPACT_ATOMS: atom_id res chain seq x y z
N MET A 1 -24.84 30.19 40.40
CA MET A 1 -25.85 29.92 39.35
C MET A 1 -25.10 29.64 38.04
N LEU A 2 -25.01 28.38 37.64
CA LEU A 2 -24.29 27.93 36.45
C LEU A 2 -25.25 27.92 35.26
N LEU A 3 -24.88 28.58 34.16
CA LEU A 3 -25.66 28.59 32.92
C LEU A 3 -25.62 27.21 32.24
N PRO A 4 -26.73 26.75 31.63
CA PRO A 4 -26.88 25.39 31.10
C PRO A 4 -26.02 25.15 29.83
N GLN A 5 -25.40 23.97 29.76
CA GLN A 5 -24.46 23.52 28.72
C GLN A 5 -25.07 23.24 27.34
N THR A 6 -26.21 23.83 26.97
CA THR A 6 -26.95 23.43 25.75
C THR A 6 -26.61 24.26 24.50
N LYS A 7 -25.45 24.93 24.47
CA LYS A 7 -24.97 25.65 23.27
C LYS A 7 -23.56 25.27 22.80
N LEU A 8 -23.03 24.13 23.24
CA LEU A 8 -21.78 23.57 22.67
C LEU A 8 -21.97 22.29 21.87
N GLN A 9 -23.14 21.63 21.91
CA GLN A 9 -23.38 20.42 21.11
C GLN A 9 -23.68 20.67 19.62
N ASN A 10 -24.04 21.90 19.24
CA ASN A 10 -24.45 22.19 17.86
C ASN A 10 -23.31 22.65 16.91
N ALA A 11 -22.06 22.68 17.38
CA ALA A 11 -20.89 22.87 16.50
C ALA A 11 -20.28 21.54 16.03
N TYR A 12 -20.65 20.41 16.64
CA TYR A 12 -20.06 19.10 16.35
C TYR A 12 -20.91 18.22 15.43
N THR A 13 -22.12 18.66 15.05
CA THR A 13 -23.06 17.82 14.28
C THR A 13 -23.41 18.37 12.90
N THR A 14 -22.60 19.28 12.36
CA THR A 14 -22.65 19.64 10.93
C THR A 14 -21.26 19.66 10.28
N ILE A 15 -20.33 18.85 10.79
CA ILE A 15 -19.14 18.47 10.04
C ILE A 15 -19.49 17.24 9.19
N ASN A 16 -20.27 17.53 8.16
CA ASN A 16 -20.28 16.91 6.84
C ASN A 16 -19.96 15.41 6.74
N LYS A 17 -20.99 14.60 6.43
CA LYS A 17 -20.87 13.25 5.82
C LYS A 17 -19.92 13.20 4.61
N ARG A 18 -19.57 14.35 4.00
CA ARG A 18 -18.54 14.49 2.94
C ARG A 18 -17.12 14.17 3.41
N ASN A 19 -16.76 14.41 4.68
CA ASN A 19 -15.43 14.09 5.20
C ASN A 19 -15.21 12.58 5.40
N PHE A 20 -16.26 11.83 5.71
CA PHE A 20 -16.21 10.38 5.83
C PHE A 20 -16.04 9.67 4.48
N PHE A 21 -16.68 10.18 3.41
CA PHE A 21 -16.45 9.70 2.05
C PHE A 21 -15.01 9.95 1.58
N ASN A 22 -14.41 11.08 1.94
CA ASN A 22 -13.07 11.47 1.49
C ASN A 22 -11.96 10.62 2.14
N MET A 23 -12.08 10.30 3.44
CA MET A 23 -11.12 9.44 4.14
C MET A 23 -11.17 7.98 3.67
N ASN A 24 -12.38 7.45 3.40
CA ASN A 24 -12.55 6.12 2.83
C ASN A 24 -12.03 6.05 1.38
N ASN A 25 -12.18 7.13 0.60
CA ASN A 25 -11.63 7.16 -0.75
C ASN A 25 -10.10 7.17 -0.72
N PHE A 26 -9.47 7.98 0.13
CA PHE A 26 -8.01 7.95 0.34
C PHE A 26 -7.52 6.57 0.80
N TYR A 27 -8.16 5.97 1.82
CA TYR A 27 -7.80 4.64 2.29
C TYR A 27 -7.90 3.59 1.18
N ASN A 28 -8.96 3.61 0.35
CA ASN A 28 -9.14 2.66 -0.75
C ASN A 28 -8.14 2.85 -1.91
N ILE A 29 -7.78 4.09 -2.28
CA ILE A 29 -6.80 4.33 -3.36
C ILE A 29 -5.38 3.98 -2.88
N HIS A 30 -5.08 4.06 -1.58
CA HIS A 30 -3.75 3.77 -1.03
C HIS A 30 -3.57 2.37 -0.43
N LYS A 31 -4.66 1.60 -0.24
CA LYS A 31 -4.63 0.29 0.44
C LYS A 31 -3.62 -0.70 -0.15
N HIS A 32 -3.39 -0.63 -1.47
CA HIS A 32 -2.52 -1.56 -2.18
C HIS A 32 -1.18 -0.93 -2.62
N ARG A 33 -0.96 0.37 -2.40
CA ARG A 33 0.22 1.08 -2.91
C ARG A 33 1.49 0.87 -2.10
N PHE A 34 1.40 0.27 -0.91
CA PHE A 34 2.53 0.06 -0.01
C PHE A 34 2.75 -1.40 0.39
N TYR A 35 2.05 -2.34 -0.27
CA TYR A 35 2.18 -3.75 0.04
C TYR A 35 3.12 -4.40 -0.97
N ILE A 36 4.35 -4.66 -0.55
CA ILE A 36 5.33 -5.45 -1.31
C ILE A 36 5.13 -6.91 -0.91
N ASP A 37 4.69 -7.75 -1.84
CA ASP A 37 4.35 -9.16 -1.59
C ASP A 37 5.35 -10.17 -2.17
N TYR A 38 6.35 -9.72 -2.95
CA TYR A 38 7.42 -10.60 -3.41
C TYR A 38 8.39 -10.96 -2.27
N PRO A 39 8.88 -12.22 -2.21
CA PRO A 39 9.88 -12.62 -1.23
C PRO A 39 11.17 -11.80 -1.34
N GLN A 40 11.70 -11.38 -0.20
CA GLN A 40 12.91 -10.56 -0.09
C GLN A 40 14.02 -11.29 0.68
N GLU A 41 15.26 -11.07 0.28
CA GLU A 41 16.46 -11.47 1.00
C GLU A 41 17.33 -10.24 1.31
N LYS A 42 18.02 -10.25 2.45
CA LYS A 42 18.90 -9.14 2.84
C LYS A 42 20.20 -9.21 2.03
N LEU A 43 20.74 -8.06 1.61
CA LEU A 43 22.08 -7.98 1.05
C LEU A 43 23.12 -8.03 2.18
N ASP A 44 24.04 -8.99 2.08
CA ASP A 44 25.10 -9.17 3.08
C ASP A 44 25.99 -7.93 3.19
N GLY A 45 26.34 -7.58 4.43
CA GLY A 45 27.21 -6.44 4.73
C GLY A 45 26.54 -5.06 4.63
N GLU A 46 25.31 -4.97 4.13
CA GLU A 46 24.59 -3.70 3.96
C GLU A 46 23.47 -3.54 4.99
N LEU A 47 23.31 -2.32 5.50
CA LEU A 47 22.24 -1.99 6.44
C LEU A 47 20.96 -1.63 5.66
N TYR A 48 19.85 -2.28 6.00
CA TYR A 48 18.52 -2.03 5.41
C TYR A 48 18.38 -2.22 3.89
N LYS A 49 19.34 -2.88 3.23
CA LYS A 49 19.23 -3.25 1.81
C LYS A 49 18.68 -4.65 1.63
N TYR A 50 17.73 -4.78 0.72
CA TYR A 50 17.06 -6.02 0.38
C TYR A 50 17.00 -6.17 -1.14
N LYS A 51 16.87 -7.41 -1.60
CA LYS A 51 16.65 -7.78 -3.01
C LYS A 51 15.56 -8.83 -3.11
N CYS A 52 14.95 -8.98 -4.27
CA CYS A 52 14.02 -10.07 -4.53
C CYS A 52 14.75 -11.42 -4.44
N ALA A 53 14.20 -12.38 -3.69
CA ALA A 53 14.81 -13.69 -3.50
C ALA A 53 14.88 -14.54 -4.79
N PHE A 54 14.09 -14.20 -5.82
CA PHE A 54 14.05 -14.95 -7.08
C PHE A 54 14.95 -14.38 -8.18
N CYS A 55 14.99 -13.05 -8.34
CA CYS A 55 15.80 -12.41 -9.39
C CYS A 55 17.00 -11.65 -8.88
N GLY A 56 17.14 -11.47 -7.56
CA GLY A 56 18.26 -10.78 -6.94
C GLY A 56 18.31 -9.27 -7.22
N ILE A 57 17.31 -8.69 -7.87
CA ILE A 57 17.23 -7.24 -8.13
C ILE A 57 16.86 -6.52 -6.83
N ASP A 58 17.56 -5.43 -6.54
CA ASP A 58 17.36 -4.62 -5.34
C ASP A 58 15.94 -4.06 -5.24
N THR A 59 15.39 -4.00 -4.03
CA THR A 59 14.02 -3.51 -3.79
C THR A 59 13.81 -2.07 -4.26
N VAL A 60 14.86 -1.24 -4.17
CA VAL A 60 14.86 0.15 -4.68
C VAL A 60 14.77 0.20 -6.20
N THR A 61 15.41 -0.74 -6.90
CA THR A 61 15.33 -0.84 -8.37
C THR A 61 14.00 -1.42 -8.82
N ILE A 62 13.42 -2.36 -8.07
CA ILE A 62 12.09 -2.91 -8.36
C ILE A 62 11.01 -1.82 -8.18
N ASP A 63 11.13 -0.96 -7.16
CA ASP A 63 10.17 0.12 -6.84
C ASP A 63 8.72 -0.39 -6.69
N GLY A 64 8.57 -1.63 -6.23
CA GLY A 64 7.26 -2.29 -6.09
C GLY A 64 6.55 -2.60 -7.42
N MET A 65 7.18 -2.38 -8.57
CA MET A 65 6.59 -2.61 -9.89
C MET A 65 6.92 -4.00 -10.43
N LEU A 66 5.92 -4.71 -10.94
CA LEU A 66 6.07 -6.08 -11.43
C LEU A 66 7.01 -6.15 -12.64
N GLU A 67 6.92 -5.16 -13.53
CA GLU A 67 7.71 -5.04 -14.75
C GLU A 67 9.20 -4.79 -14.51
N ASN A 68 9.57 -4.26 -13.33
CA ASN A 68 10.95 -3.98 -12.95
C ASN A 68 11.69 -5.22 -12.42
N HIS A 69 10.99 -6.35 -12.25
CA HIS A 69 11.64 -7.65 -12.06
C HIS A 69 12.26 -8.16 -13.36
N SER A 70 13.29 -9.02 -13.24
CA SER A 70 13.87 -9.72 -14.39
C SER A 70 12.77 -10.43 -15.20
N PRO A 71 12.82 -10.44 -16.54
CA PRO A 71 11.89 -11.21 -17.37
C PRO A 71 11.86 -12.71 -17.05
N THR A 72 12.91 -13.23 -16.39
CA THR A 72 13.01 -14.63 -15.94
C THR A 72 12.73 -14.82 -14.45
N CYS A 73 12.19 -13.80 -13.76
CA CYS A 73 11.87 -13.87 -12.33
C CYS A 73 10.66 -14.79 -12.10
N GLU A 74 10.81 -15.81 -11.25
CA GLU A 74 9.74 -16.77 -10.95
C GLU A 74 8.47 -16.09 -10.40
N TYR A 75 8.63 -15.17 -9.43
CA TYR A 75 7.51 -14.37 -8.91
C TYR A 75 6.80 -13.58 -10.02
N ARG A 76 7.56 -12.94 -10.92
CA ARG A 76 6.98 -12.17 -12.03
C ARG A 76 6.16 -13.06 -12.95
N LEU A 77 6.74 -14.17 -13.38
CA LEU A 77 6.09 -15.13 -14.27
C LEU A 77 4.80 -15.69 -13.63
N GLN A 78 4.83 -15.99 -12.34
CA GLN A 78 3.65 -16.44 -11.61
C GLN A 78 2.54 -15.38 -11.63
N LYS A 79 2.85 -14.13 -11.25
CA LYS A 79 1.86 -13.03 -11.24
C LYS A 79 1.27 -12.73 -12.61
N GLU A 80 2.10 -12.75 -13.65
CA GLU A 80 1.65 -12.58 -15.04
C GLU A 80 0.70 -13.72 -15.45
N ASN A 81 0.97 -14.96 -15.04
CA ASN A 81 0.10 -16.10 -15.33
C ASN A 81 -1.22 -16.03 -14.57
N ASP A 82 -1.18 -15.69 -13.27
CA ASP A 82 -2.38 -15.54 -12.44
C ASP A 82 -3.33 -14.48 -13.04
N ALA A 83 -2.78 -13.34 -13.49
CA ALA A 83 -3.55 -12.29 -14.16
C ALA A 83 -4.22 -12.72 -15.47
N ASN A 84 -3.69 -13.75 -16.13
CA ASN A 84 -4.24 -14.29 -17.38
C ASN A 84 -5.24 -15.44 -17.16
N SER A 85 -5.34 -15.99 -15.95
CA SER A 85 -6.22 -17.13 -15.61
C SER A 85 -7.67 -16.74 -15.26
N ASP A 86 -7.96 -15.45 -15.12
CA ASP A 86 -9.31 -14.91 -14.87
C ASP A 86 -10.09 -14.60 -16.18
N THR A 87 -9.68 -15.17 -17.32
CA THR A 87 -10.35 -15.05 -18.63
C THR A 87 -10.90 -16.40 -19.09
#